data_AF-A0A1I1KAA3-F1
#
_entry.id   AF-A0A1I1KAA3-F1
#
_cell.length_a   1.000
_cell.length_b   1.000
_cell.length_c   1.000
_cell.angle_alpha   90.00
_cell.angle_beta   90.00
_cell.angle_gamma   90.00
#
_symmetry.space_group_name_H-M   'P 1'
#
loop_
_entity.id
_entity.type
_entity.pdbx_description
1 polymer ?
#
loop_
_entity_poly.entity_id
_entity_poly.type
_entity_poly.pdbx_seq_one_letter_code
_entity_poly.pdbx_strand_id
1 'polypeptide(L)'
;MPVRLNRCFIWKGKHVVLQNIFTLIIETIASVLGGVLLLRFWIQAVRVRPPQQLAQFIFTLSDWAVRPMRRLLPGVGGYDWASLIGAVVVAVICILLELGVRSALSASLIFSLSALLFFQWVFYGLIALLIIEAIFSWVNPNAPLAPFVRALNEPLLRPLRRIIPLIGNIDLSPLAALILLRVVHQLVIYLIMSVA
;
A
#
# COMPACT_ATOMS: atom_id res chain seq x y z
N MET A 1 -43.84 -3.30 -31.47
CA MET A 1 -42.58 -3.67 -32.15
C MET A 1 -41.59 -4.18 -31.12
N PRO A 2 -41.07 -5.43 -31.17
CA PRO A 2 -40.10 -5.89 -30.20
C PRO A 2 -38.71 -5.35 -30.56
N VAL A 3 -38.08 -4.65 -29.62
CA VAL A 3 -36.70 -4.16 -29.72
C VAL A 3 -35.78 -5.38 -29.75
N ARG A 4 -35.24 -5.73 -30.93
CA ARG A 4 -34.16 -6.73 -31.05
C ARG A 4 -32.89 -6.11 -30.47
N LEU A 5 -32.65 -6.30 -29.17
CA LEU A 5 -31.34 -6.04 -28.58
C LEU A 5 -30.32 -6.93 -29.30
N ASN A 6 -29.36 -6.29 -29.98
CA ASN A 6 -28.30 -6.98 -30.71
C ASN A 6 -27.54 -7.87 -29.73
N ARG A 7 -27.65 -9.20 -29.90
CA ARG A 7 -26.95 -10.20 -29.07
C ARG A 7 -25.46 -9.86 -28.95
N CYS A 8 -24.82 -9.37 -30.01
CA CYS A 8 -23.41 -8.95 -30.01
C CYS A 8 -23.07 -7.86 -28.97
N PHE A 9 -23.98 -6.90 -28.72
CA PHE A 9 -23.80 -5.87 -27.68
C PHE A 9 -23.86 -6.49 -26.27
N ILE A 10 -24.79 -7.43 -26.06
CA ILE A 10 -24.94 -8.16 -24.80
C ILE A 10 -23.70 -9.04 -24.52
N TRP A 11 -23.15 -9.72 -25.54
CA TRP A 11 -21.94 -10.54 -25.38
C TRP A 11 -20.70 -9.67 -25.08
N LYS A 12 -20.50 -8.56 -25.80
CA LYS A 12 -19.38 -7.64 -25.56
C LYS A 12 -19.44 -7.03 -24.15
N GLY A 13 -20.64 -6.67 -23.69
CA GLY A 13 -20.87 -6.20 -22.31
C GLY A 13 -20.55 -7.28 -21.25
N LYS A 14 -20.96 -8.53 -21.48
CA LYS A 14 -20.66 -9.64 -20.56
C LYS A 14 -19.16 -9.93 -20.43
N HIS A 15 -18.41 -9.92 -21.53
CA HIS A 15 -16.96 -10.12 -21.49
C HIS A 15 -16.24 -9.00 -20.74
N VAL A 16 -16.65 -7.74 -20.94
CA VAL A 16 -16.08 -6.60 -20.21
C VAL A 16 -16.39 -6.69 -18.72
N VAL A 17 -17.62 -7.07 -18.34
CA VAL A 17 -17.99 -7.23 -16.92
C VAL A 17 -17.17 -8.34 -16.25
N LEU A 18 -17.01 -9.50 -16.90
CA LEU A 18 -16.20 -10.60 -16.36
C LEU A 18 -14.73 -10.20 -16.18
N GLN A 19 -14.16 -9.46 -17.15
CA GLN A 19 -12.80 -8.95 -17.06
C GLN A 19 -12.64 -7.97 -15.89
N ASN A 20 -13.59 -7.05 -15.69
CA ASN A 20 -13.55 -6.09 -14.59
C ASN A 20 -13.61 -6.77 -13.22
N ILE A 21 -14.48 -7.78 -13.07
CA ILE A 21 -14.58 -8.53 -11.81
C ILE A 21 -13.27 -9.28 -11.53
N PHE A 22 -12.68 -9.91 -12.56
CA PHE A 22 -11.41 -10.60 -12.43
C PHE A 22 -10.26 -9.66 -12.03
N THR A 23 -10.14 -8.51 -12.71
CA THR A 23 -9.15 -7.48 -12.38
C THR A 23 -9.36 -6.96 -10.95
N LEU A 24 -10.59 -6.70 -10.52
CA LEU A 24 -10.89 -6.27 -9.15
C LEU A 24 -10.41 -7.28 -8.10
N ILE A 25 -10.64 -8.58 -8.34
CA ILE A 25 -10.19 -9.63 -7.41
C ILE A 25 -8.66 -9.64 -7.33
N ILE A 26 -7.97 -9.57 -8.47
CA ILE A 26 -6.51 -9.53 -8.53
C ILE A 26 -5.96 -8.31 -7.79
N GLU A 27 -6.46 -7.11 -8.10
CA GLU A 27 -6.03 -5.86 -7.47
C GLU A 27 -6.28 -5.88 -5.96
N THR A 28 -7.42 -6.43 -5.52
CA THR A 28 -7.75 -6.56 -4.10
C THR A 28 -6.77 -7.49 -3.40
N ILE A 29 -6.49 -8.67 -3.96
CA ILE A 29 -5.53 -9.62 -3.38
C ILE A 29 -4.13 -9.00 -3.37
N ALA A 30 -3.72 -8.39 -4.47
CA ALA A 30 -2.40 -7.76 -4.62
C ALA A 30 -2.22 -6.61 -3.61
N SER A 31 -3.23 -5.76 -3.42
CA SER A 31 -3.16 -4.65 -2.46
C SER A 31 -3.07 -5.12 -1.01
N VAL A 32 -3.79 -6.20 -0.64
CA VAL A 32 -3.68 -6.80 0.69
C VAL A 32 -2.29 -7.40 0.90
N LEU A 33 -1.79 -8.20 -0.05
CA LEU A 33 -0.45 -8.82 0.05
C LEU A 33 0.66 -7.76 0.06
N GLY A 34 0.62 -6.81 -0.86
CA GLY A 34 1.57 -5.69 -0.94
C GLY A 34 1.54 -4.84 0.31
N GLY A 35 0.36 -4.49 0.81
CA GLY A 35 0.18 -3.73 2.05
C GLY A 35 0.75 -4.45 3.28
N VAL A 36 0.50 -5.75 3.44
CA VAL A 36 1.05 -6.54 4.57
C VAL A 36 2.58 -6.64 4.50
N LEU A 37 3.15 -6.85 3.30
CA LEU A 37 4.59 -6.91 3.09
C LEU A 37 5.27 -5.57 3.41
N LEU A 38 4.69 -4.46 2.94
CA LEU A 38 5.17 -3.12 3.23
C LEU A 38 5.04 -2.78 4.72
N LEU A 39 3.94 -3.15 5.36
CA LEU A 39 3.77 -2.96 6.80
C LEU A 39 4.81 -3.74 7.59
N ARG A 40 5.08 -4.99 7.23
CA ARG A 40 6.13 -5.82 7.83
C ARG A 40 7.51 -5.18 7.70
N PHE A 41 7.83 -4.66 6.52
CA PHE A 41 9.05 -3.92 6.28
C PHE A 41 9.11 -2.65 7.15
N TRP A 42 8.02 -1.88 7.20
CA TRP A 42 7.93 -0.63 7.95
C TRP A 42 8.11 -0.85 9.46
N ILE A 43 7.44 -1.85 10.04
CA ILE A 43 7.59 -2.22 11.46
C ILE A 43 9.05 -2.51 11.80
N GLN A 44 9.75 -3.25 10.94
CA GLN A 44 11.17 -3.58 11.13
C GLN A 44 12.08 -2.37 10.91
N ALA A 45 11.76 -1.52 9.92
CA ALA A 45 12.50 -0.29 9.65
C ALA A 45 12.43 0.70 10.84
N VAL A 46 11.25 0.85 11.46
CA VAL A 46 11.05 1.70 12.66
C VAL A 46 11.46 0.98 13.95
N ARG A 47 11.72 -0.34 13.90
CA ARG A 47 12.16 -1.18 15.02
C ARG A 47 11.15 -1.23 16.17
N VAL A 48 9.86 -1.30 15.84
CA VAL A 48 8.76 -1.36 16.82
C VAL A 48 8.28 -2.80 16.98
N ARG A 49 7.90 -3.19 18.21
CA ARG A 49 7.30 -4.51 18.46
C ARG A 49 5.78 -4.45 18.23
N PRO A 50 5.22 -5.21 17.28
CA PRO A 50 3.78 -5.26 17.07
C PRO A 50 3.07 -6.03 18.21
N PRO A 51 1.82 -5.65 18.54
CA PRO A 51 0.95 -6.45 19.40
C PRO A 51 0.79 -7.88 18.88
N GLN A 52 0.65 -8.86 19.78
CA GLN A 52 0.69 -10.30 19.44
C GLN A 52 -0.28 -10.69 18.32
N GLN A 53 -1.52 -10.18 18.34
CA GLN A 53 -2.53 -10.52 17.33
C GLN A 53 -2.16 -9.96 15.95
N LEU A 54 -1.67 -8.72 15.89
CA LEU A 54 -1.22 -8.09 14.65
C LEU A 54 0.03 -8.77 14.12
N ALA A 55 0.97 -9.14 15.00
CA ALA A 55 2.14 -9.90 14.64
C ALA A 55 1.75 -11.22 13.97
N GLN A 56 0.89 -12.01 14.62
CA GLN A 56 0.40 -13.29 14.08
C GLN A 56 -0.24 -13.11 12.70
N PHE A 57 -1.11 -12.11 12.53
CA PHE A 57 -1.78 -11.83 11.26
C PHE A 57 -0.78 -11.47 10.15
N ILE A 58 0.09 -10.49 10.40
CA ILE A 58 1.07 -10.00 9.43
C ILE A 58 2.03 -11.12 9.01
N PHE A 59 2.60 -11.85 9.98
CA PHE A 59 3.57 -12.90 9.69
C PHE A 59 2.92 -14.10 9.03
N THR A 60 1.70 -14.49 9.41
CA THR A 60 0.99 -15.61 8.74
C THR A 60 0.71 -15.31 7.27
N LEU A 61 0.26 -14.08 6.97
CA LEU A 61 -0.05 -13.68 5.60
C LEU A 61 1.18 -13.42 4.72
N SER A 62 2.34 -13.12 5.31
CA SER A 62 3.54 -12.76 4.54
C SER A 62 4.64 -13.83 4.53
N ASP A 63 4.73 -14.69 5.55
CA ASP A 63 5.85 -15.61 5.71
C ASP A 63 6.00 -16.59 4.55
N TRP A 64 4.89 -17.07 3.98
CA TRP A 64 4.94 -18.00 2.85
C TRP A 64 5.63 -17.39 1.62
N ALA A 65 5.48 -16.07 1.41
CA ALA A 65 6.11 -15.33 0.33
C ALA A 65 7.54 -14.88 0.69
N VAL A 66 7.77 -14.48 1.94
CA VAL A 66 9.05 -13.91 2.39
C VAL A 66 10.11 -14.99 2.66
N ARG A 67 9.74 -16.13 3.25
CA ARG A 67 10.68 -17.22 3.57
C ARG A 67 11.46 -17.75 2.37
N PRO A 68 10.87 -18.00 1.18
CA PRO A 68 11.65 -18.40 0.02
C PRO A 68 12.61 -17.30 -0.45
N MET A 69 12.19 -16.02 -0.40
CA MET A 69 13.03 -14.88 -0.79
C MET A 69 14.22 -14.66 0.17
N ARG A 70 14.03 -14.92 1.47
CA ARG A 70 15.09 -14.85 2.48
C ARG A 70 16.22 -15.86 2.28
N ARG A 71 16.03 -16.88 1.44
CA ARG A 71 17.13 -17.79 1.06
C ARG A 71 18.16 -17.10 0.15
N LEU A 72 17.71 -16.10 -0.62
CA LEU A 72 18.56 -15.38 -1.57
C LEU A 72 19.08 -14.05 -0.98
N LEU A 73 18.33 -13.46 -0.05
CA LEU A 73 18.60 -12.14 0.50
C LEU A 73 18.86 -12.22 2.01
N PRO A 74 20.11 -12.09 2.48
CA PRO A 74 20.37 -11.97 3.90
C PRO A 74 19.76 -10.67 4.45
N GLY A 75 19.26 -10.69 5.68
CA GLY A 75 18.77 -9.50 6.37
C GLY A 75 19.93 -8.56 6.73
N VAL A 76 20.37 -7.72 5.80
CA VAL A 76 21.48 -6.78 6.00
C VAL A 76 20.97 -5.49 6.66
N GLY A 77 21.64 -5.07 7.75
CA GLY A 77 21.41 -3.76 8.38
C GLY A 77 20.17 -3.64 9.27
N GLY A 78 19.48 -4.75 9.57
CA GLY A 78 18.25 -4.75 10.38
C GLY A 78 16.99 -4.40 9.61
N TYR A 79 17.05 -4.28 8.27
CA TYR A 79 15.89 -4.11 7.39
C TYR A 79 15.47 -5.44 6.76
N ASP A 80 14.16 -5.62 6.56
CA ASP A 80 13.60 -6.81 5.89
C ASP A 80 13.50 -6.60 4.38
N TRP A 81 14.64 -6.57 3.70
CA TRP A 81 14.73 -6.40 2.24
C TRP A 81 13.87 -7.40 1.47
N ALA A 82 13.73 -8.62 2.00
CA ALA A 82 12.89 -9.66 1.41
C ALA A 82 11.40 -9.23 1.35
N SER A 83 10.89 -8.52 2.36
CA SER A 83 9.51 -8.03 2.35
C SER A 83 9.32 -6.87 1.37
N LEU A 84 10.31 -5.97 1.27
CA LEU A 84 10.27 -4.85 0.31
C LEU A 84 10.29 -5.35 -1.14
N ILE A 85 11.23 -6.24 -1.45
CA ILE A 85 11.34 -6.86 -2.78
C ILE A 85 10.11 -7.71 -3.07
N GLY A 86 9.58 -8.43 -2.07
CA GLY A 86 8.34 -9.17 -2.20
C GLY A 86 7.17 -8.29 -2.64
N ALA A 87 7.02 -7.10 -2.06
CA ALA A 87 5.97 -6.15 -2.46
C ALA A 87 6.14 -5.68 -3.91
N VAL A 88 7.37 -5.40 -4.36
CA VAL A 88 7.67 -5.05 -5.76
C VAL A 88 7.31 -6.21 -6.70
N VAL A 89 7.68 -7.45 -6.35
CA VAL A 89 7.35 -8.64 -7.13
C VAL A 89 5.83 -8.82 -7.25
N VAL A 90 5.08 -8.63 -6.17
CA VAL A 90 3.62 -8.69 -6.20
C VAL A 90 3.04 -7.61 -7.13
N ALA A 91 3.57 -6.39 -7.12
CA ALA A 91 3.13 -5.32 -8.02
C ALA A 91 3.40 -5.68 -9.49
N VAL A 92 4.59 -6.19 -9.82
CA VAL A 92 4.95 -6.61 -11.18
C VAL A 92 4.06 -7.76 -11.66
N ILE A 93 3.81 -8.76 -10.82
CA ILE A 93 2.93 -9.88 -11.16
C ILE A 93 1.50 -9.39 -11.43
N CYS A 94 0.98 -8.48 -10.60
CA CYS A 94 -0.35 -7.87 -10.79
C CYS A 94 -0.47 -7.23 -12.17
N ILE A 95 0.47 -6.34 -12.51
CA ILE A 95 0.48 -5.61 -13.78
C ILE A 95 0.69 -6.56 -14.98
N LEU A 96 1.53 -7.58 -14.85
CA LEU A 96 1.71 -8.58 -15.90
C LEU A 96 0.42 -9.36 -16.20
N LEU A 97 -0.33 -9.74 -15.16
CA LEU A 97 -1.63 -10.40 -15.32
C LEU A 97 -2.65 -9.48 -15.99
N GLU A 98 -2.69 -8.20 -15.61
CA GLU A 98 -3.61 -7.23 -16.19
C GLU A 98 -3.30 -6.89 -17.65
N LEU A 99 -2.03 -6.63 -17.98
CA LEU A 99 -1.61 -6.28 -19.33
C LEU A 99 -1.58 -7.50 -20.26
N GLY A 100 -1.30 -8.69 -19.73
CA GLY A 100 -1.36 -9.95 -20.47
C GLY A 100 -2.77 -10.23 -21.00
N VAL A 101 -3.80 -9.93 -20.21
CA VAL A 101 -5.21 -10.05 -20.65
C VAL A 101 -5.56 -9.03 -21.74
N ARG A 102 -4.87 -7.88 -21.78
CA ARG A 102 -5.11 -6.79 -22.76
C ARG A 102 -4.22 -6.89 -24.00
N SER A 103 -3.31 -7.86 -24.07
CA SER A 103 -2.29 -8.01 -25.13
C SER A 103 -1.45 -6.75 -25.38
N ALA A 104 -1.22 -5.94 -24.34
CA ALA A 104 -0.52 -4.65 -24.41
C ALA A 104 0.83 -4.69 -23.68
N LEU A 105 1.64 -5.71 -23.97
CA LEU A 105 2.91 -5.94 -23.27
C LEU A 105 4.01 -5.03 -23.84
N SER A 106 4.34 -3.98 -23.11
CA SER A 106 5.57 -3.20 -23.34
C SER A 106 6.35 -3.06 -22.03
N ALA A 107 7.68 -3.15 -22.12
CA ALA A 107 8.54 -3.13 -20.95
C ALA A 107 8.46 -1.79 -20.19
N SER A 108 8.36 -0.67 -20.91
CA SER A 108 8.20 0.66 -20.32
C SER A 108 6.89 0.78 -19.52
N LEU A 109 5.77 0.32 -20.08
CA LEU A 109 4.48 0.33 -19.38
C LEU A 109 4.47 -0.60 -18.17
N ILE A 110 5.05 -1.80 -18.28
CA ILE A 110 5.13 -2.72 -17.13
C ILE A 110 5.91 -2.05 -16.00
N PHE A 111 7.06 -1.46 -16.31
CA PHE A 111 7.89 -0.79 -15.31
C PHE A 111 7.16 0.39 -14.66
N SER A 112 6.61 1.31 -15.44
CA SER A 112 5.96 2.52 -14.93
C SER A 112 4.70 2.20 -14.11
N LEU A 113 3.83 1.30 -14.59
CA LEU A 113 2.62 0.90 -13.88
C LEU A 113 2.93 0.10 -12.61
N SER A 114 3.94 -0.78 -12.65
CA SER A 114 4.35 -1.53 -11.45
C SER A 114 4.94 -0.59 -10.40
N ALA A 115 5.73 0.40 -10.82
CA ALA A 115 6.24 1.44 -9.93
C ALA A 115 5.09 2.27 -9.32
N LEU A 116 4.13 2.72 -10.13
CA LEU A 116 2.95 3.45 -9.66
C LEU A 116 2.17 2.65 -8.62
N LEU A 117 1.86 1.38 -8.91
CA LEU A 117 1.13 0.51 -8.00
C LEU A 117 1.87 0.32 -6.67
N PHE A 118 3.18 0.09 -6.73
CA PHE A 118 4.02 -0.02 -5.55
C PHE A 118 4.00 1.25 -4.69
N PHE A 119 4.26 2.41 -5.29
CA PHE A 119 4.24 3.69 -4.57
C PHE A 119 2.85 4.00 -4.03
N GLN A 120 1.79 3.68 -4.76
CA GLN A 120 0.42 3.82 -4.30
C GLN A 120 0.17 3.04 -3.01
N TRP A 121 0.64 1.79 -2.91
CA TRP A 121 0.54 1.02 -1.66
C TRP A 121 1.34 1.62 -0.51
N VAL A 122 2.54 2.14 -0.80
CA VAL A 122 3.37 2.83 0.21
C VAL A 122 2.64 4.07 0.74
N PHE A 123 2.23 4.97 -0.15
CA PHE A 123 1.59 6.23 0.25
C PHE A 123 0.24 6.00 0.93
N TYR A 124 -0.61 5.11 0.40
CA TYR A 124 -1.89 4.81 1.05
C TYR A 124 -1.73 4.07 2.37
N GLY A 125 -0.74 3.20 2.51
CA GLY A 125 -0.41 2.58 3.81
C GLY A 125 -0.02 3.63 4.85
N LEU A 126 0.87 4.57 4.51
CA LEU A 126 1.27 5.66 5.39
C LEU A 126 0.12 6.63 5.71
N ILE A 127 -0.68 7.00 4.71
CA ILE A 127 -1.90 7.82 4.91
C ILE A 127 -2.86 7.11 5.87
N ALA A 128 -3.10 5.81 5.70
CA ALA A 128 -3.96 5.04 6.59
C ALA A 128 -3.42 5.04 8.03
N LEU A 129 -2.11 4.86 8.22
CA LEU A 129 -1.48 4.95 9.55
C LEU A 129 -1.66 6.33 10.19
N LEU A 130 -1.52 7.41 9.43
CA LEU A 130 -1.73 8.78 9.92
C LEU A 130 -3.18 9.06 10.27
N ILE A 131 -4.14 8.54 9.49
CA ILE A 131 -5.57 8.63 9.81
C ILE A 131 -5.86 7.91 11.13
N ILE A 132 -5.32 6.69 11.32
CA ILE A 132 -5.50 5.93 12.57
C ILE A 132 -4.90 6.69 13.76
N GLU A 133 -3.71 7.31 13.61
CA GLU A 133 -3.12 8.16 14.66
C GLU A 133 -4.00 9.37 14.97
N ALA A 134 -4.55 10.04 13.97
CA ALA A 134 -5.46 11.17 14.17
C ALA A 134 -6.72 10.74 14.94
N ILE A 135 -7.30 9.59 14.57
CA ILE A 135 -8.45 9.00 15.28
C ILE A 135 -8.09 8.71 16.74
N PHE A 136 -6.96 8.04 17.02
CA PHE A 136 -6.55 7.79 18.40
C PHE A 136 -6.24 9.07 19.16
N SER A 137 -5.57 10.05 18.56
CA SER A 137 -5.24 11.31 19.23
C SER A 137 -6.48 12.14 19.57
N TRP A 138 -7.50 12.14 18.72
CA TRP A 138 -8.66 13.03 18.89
C TRP A 138 -9.80 12.36 19.63
N VAL A 139 -10.02 11.06 19.40
CA VAL A 139 -11.18 10.33 19.92
C VAL A 139 -10.84 9.57 21.19
N ASN A 140 -9.76 8.79 21.20
CA ASN A 140 -9.37 7.97 22.37
C ASN A 140 -7.85 7.77 22.48
N PRO A 141 -7.14 8.67 23.17
CA PRO A 141 -5.69 8.60 23.33
C PRO A 141 -5.21 7.36 24.10
N ASN A 142 -6.09 6.73 24.89
CA ASN A 142 -5.78 5.61 25.76
C ASN A 142 -6.10 4.25 25.11
N ALA A 143 -6.40 4.21 23.81
CA ALA A 143 -6.66 2.96 23.11
C ALA A 143 -5.44 2.02 23.19
N PRO A 144 -5.61 0.69 23.37
CA PRO A 144 -4.49 -0.26 23.52
C PRO A 144 -3.50 -0.27 22.35
N LEU A 145 -3.97 0.05 21.14
CA LEU A 145 -3.15 0.11 19.92
C LEU A 145 -2.50 1.49 19.70
N ALA A 146 -2.91 2.53 20.43
CA ALA A 146 -2.41 3.88 20.22
C ALA A 146 -0.88 4.00 20.39
N PRO A 147 -0.23 3.38 21.40
CA PRO A 147 1.23 3.45 21.53
C PRO A 147 1.97 2.82 20.34
N PHE A 148 1.42 1.74 19.79
CA PHE A 148 1.99 1.06 18.62
C PHE A 148 1.89 1.92 17.37
N VAL A 149 0.71 2.48 17.09
CA VAL A 149 0.49 3.34 15.92
C VAL A 149 1.29 4.64 16.02
N ARG A 150 1.36 5.23 17.22
CA ARG A 150 2.19 6.42 17.47
C ARG A 150 3.65 6.13 17.19
N ALA A 151 4.17 4.99 17.64
CA ALA A 151 5.55 4.59 17.36
C ALA A 151 5.81 4.39 15.86
N LEU A 152 4.86 3.82 15.10
CA LEU A 152 4.98 3.66 13.65
C LEU A 152 5.01 4.99 12.89
N ASN A 153 4.27 6.00 13.37
CA ASN A 153 4.19 7.31 12.75
C ASN A 153 5.25 8.29 13.26
N GLU A 154 5.95 7.97 14.35
CA GLU A 154 6.94 8.85 14.98
C GLU A 154 8.02 9.35 14.00
N PRO A 155 8.61 8.53 13.10
CA PRO A 155 9.60 9.04 12.14
C PRO A 155 9.06 10.14 11.22
N LEU A 156 7.77 10.08 10.87
CA LEU A 156 7.10 11.06 10.01
C LEU A 156 6.62 12.27 10.80
N LEU A 157 6.11 12.06 12.02
CA LEU A 157 5.50 13.09 12.84
C LEU A 157 6.50 13.87 13.69
N ARG A 158 7.61 13.26 14.11
CA ARG A 158 8.59 13.90 15.00
C ARG A 158 9.16 15.21 14.44
N PRO A 159 9.51 15.34 13.14
CA PRO A 159 9.93 16.63 12.59
C PRO A 159 8.82 17.68 12.63
N LEU A 160 7.57 17.29 12.39
CA LEU A 160 6.41 18.18 12.37
C LEU A 160 6.01 18.64 13.78
N ARG A 161 6.03 17.73 14.77
CA ARG A 161 5.78 18.02 16.19
C ARG A 161 6.77 19.00 16.80
N ARG A 162 7.93 19.20 16.19
CA ARG A 162 8.89 20.25 16.59
C ARG A 162 8.46 21.65 16.16
N ILE A 163 7.63 21.75 15.11
CA ILE A 163 7.21 23.02 14.49
C ILE A 163 5.77 23.35 14.89
N ILE A 164 4.90 22.34 14.98
CA ILE A 164 3.47 22.48 15.25
C ILE A 164 3.21 22.21 16.73
N PRO A 165 2.84 23.22 17.53
CA PRO A 165 2.48 23.01 18.93
C PRO A 165 1.13 22.29 19.06
N LEU A 166 0.94 21.62 20.19
CA LEU A 166 -0.35 21.03 20.57
C LEU A 166 -1.36 22.14 20.84
N ILE A 167 -2.55 22.07 20.23
CA ILE A 167 -3.64 23.03 20.47
C ILE A 167 -4.72 22.32 21.27
N GLY A 168 -4.95 22.75 22.51
CA GLY A 168 -6.00 22.17 23.36
C GLY A 168 -5.86 20.67 23.59
N ASN A 169 -4.62 20.17 23.74
CA ASN A 169 -4.28 18.75 23.86
C ASN A 169 -4.58 17.88 22.62
N ILE A 170 -4.88 18.50 21.48
CA ILE A 170 -5.08 17.85 20.19
C ILE A 170 -3.80 17.98 19.36
N ASP A 171 -3.31 16.86 18.84
CA ASP A 171 -2.17 16.84 17.91
C ASP A 171 -2.68 17.10 16.47
N LEU A 172 -2.25 18.23 15.90
CA LEU A 172 -2.53 18.61 14.50
C LEU A 172 -1.43 18.14 13.53
N SER A 173 -0.32 17.61 14.05
CA SER A 173 0.78 17.09 13.23
C SER A 173 0.33 15.99 12.24
N PRO A 174 -0.57 15.05 12.60
CA PRO A 174 -1.10 14.08 11.65
C PRO A 174 -1.80 14.73 10.45
N LEU A 175 -2.54 15.82 10.66
CA LEU A 175 -3.23 16.52 9.57
C LEU A 175 -2.23 17.21 8.63
N ALA A 176 -1.22 17.88 9.17
CA ALA A 176 -0.16 18.47 8.38
C ALA A 176 0.63 17.41 7.60
N ALA A 177 0.94 16.27 8.24
CA ALA A 177 1.60 15.13 7.60
C ALA A 177 0.77 14.56 6.46
N LEU A 178 -0.56 14.45 6.63
CA LEU A 178 -1.46 13.98 5.57
C LEU A 178 -1.41 14.88 4.33
N ILE A 179 -1.44 16.20 4.53
CA ILE A 179 -1.37 17.16 3.43
C ILE A 179 -0.02 17.05 2.70
N LEU A 180 1.09 17.06 3.45
CA LEU A 180 2.43 16.91 2.87
C LEU A 180 2.58 15.60 2.10
N LEU A 181 2.13 14.49 2.69
CA LEU A 181 2.22 13.17 2.09
C LEU A 181 1.36 13.06 0.82
N ARG A 182 0.19 13.73 0.78
CA ARG A 182 -0.65 13.82 -0.43
C ARG A 182 0.03 14.61 -1.56
N VAL A 183 0.70 15.71 -1.23
CA VAL A 183 1.47 16.48 -2.21
C VAL A 183 2.61 15.64 -2.78
N VAL A 184 3.39 14.98 -1.91
CA VAL A 184 4.49 14.09 -2.34
C VAL A 184 3.98 12.94 -3.20
N HIS A 185 2.87 12.32 -2.83
CA HIS A 185 2.24 11.26 -3.63
C HIS A 185 1.89 11.75 -5.04
N GLN A 186 1.28 12.94 -5.17
CA GLN A 186 0.94 13.50 -6.48
C GLN A 186 2.18 13.81 -7.33
N LEU A 187 3.24 14.33 -6.70
CA LEU A 187 4.51 14.59 -7.39
C LEU A 187 5.15 13.29 -7.89
N VAL A 188 5.15 12.23 -7.07
CA VAL A 188 5.70 10.92 -7.48
C VAL A 188 4.91 10.34 -8.66
N ILE A 189 3.58 10.40 -8.63
CA ILE A 189 2.75 9.95 -9.77
C ILE A 189 3.11 10.73 -11.03
N TYR A 190 3.19 12.06 -10.94
CA TYR A 190 3.54 12.90 -12.09
C TYR A 190 4.92 12.55 -12.67
N LEU A 191 5.92 12.35 -11.80
CA LEU A 191 7.28 11.99 -12.22
C LEU A 191 7.37 10.61 -12.86
N ILE A 192 6.59 9.63 -12.41
CA ILE A 192 6.59 8.30 -13.02
C ILE A 192 5.89 8.35 -14.38
N MET A 193 4.76 9.05 -14.47
CA MET A 193 3.99 9.19 -15.70
C MET A 193 4.72 10.00 -16.78
N SER A 194 5.63 10.90 -16.41
CA SER A 194 6.43 11.64 -17.39
C SER A 194 7.52 10.80 -18.06
N VAL A 195 7.88 9.66 -17.47
CA VAL A 195 8.90 8.71 -17.98
C VAL A 195 8.26 7.51 -18.69
N ALA A 196 6.95 7.28 -18.48
CA ALA A 196 6.16 6.19 -19.04
C ALA A 196 5.83 6.38 -20.52
#